data_AF-A0A1C6BBU0-F1
#
_entry.id   AF-A0A1C6BBU0-F1
#
_cell.length_a   1.000
_cell.length_b   1.000
_cell.length_c   1.000
_cell.angle_alpha   90.00
_cell.angle_beta   90.00
_cell.angle_gamma   90.00
#
_symmetry.space_group_name_H-M   'P 1'
#
loop_
_entity.id
_entity.type
_entity.pdbx_description
1 polymer ?
#
loop_
_entity_poly.entity_id
_entity_poly.type
_entity_poly.pdbx_seq_one_letter_code
_entity_poly.pdbx_strand_id
1 'polypeptide(L)' 'MKNEGENNDPEMDNTEIGSSENVNDKEVENPESADKSKLDLNSMTVDELRKLAKEKGIEGYSNMKKAELIERLG' A
#
# COMPACT_ATOMS: atom_id res chain seq x y z
N MET A 1 -3.81 -38.58 32.47
CA MET A 1 -2.63 -38.48 31.59
C MET A 1 -2.42 -37.03 31.24
N LYS A 2 -1.23 -36.49 31.51
CA LYS A 2 -0.78 -35.19 31.01
C LYS A 2 -0.11 -35.48 29.67
N ASN A 3 -0.79 -35.19 28.57
CA ASN A 3 -0.15 -35.19 27.26
C ASN A 3 -0.12 -33.75 26.80
N GLU A 4 1.07 -33.19 27.00
CA GLU A 4 1.53 -31.89 26.53
C GLU A 4 1.54 -31.95 25.00
N GLY A 5 0.50 -31.37 24.39
CA GLY A 5 0.50 -31.09 22.96
C GLY A 5 1.36 -29.86 22.73
N GLU A 6 2.66 -30.09 22.56
CA GLU A 6 3.60 -29.15 21.94
C GLU A 6 3.07 -28.79 20.54
N ASN A 7 2.20 -27.78 20.50
CA ASN A 7 1.92 -27.06 19.28
C ASN A 7 3.14 -26.18 19.02
N ASN A 8 4.06 -26.77 18.27
CA ASN A 8 5.14 -26.13 17.56
C ASN A 8 4.56 -24.97 16.76
N ASP A 9 4.67 -23.75 17.28
CA ASP A 9 4.58 -22.56 16.46
C ASP A 9 5.84 -22.55 15.59
N PRO A 10 5.74 -22.71 14.26
CA PRO A 10 6.90 -22.70 13.40
C PRO A 10 7.55 -21.31 13.48
N GLU A 11 8.82 -21.29 13.91
CA GLU A 11 9.73 -20.17 13.68
C GLU A 11 9.64 -19.77 12.20
N MET A 12 8.96 -18.66 11.92
CA MET A 12 9.11 -17.95 10.65
C MET A 12 10.45 -17.22 10.70
N ASP A 13 11.51 -18.00 10.49
CA ASP A 13 12.82 -17.52 10.13
C ASP A 13 12.77 -16.89 8.72
N ASN A 14 13.53 -15.80 8.59
CA ASN A 14 13.91 -15.05 7.39
C ASN A 14 12.78 -14.40 6.54
N THR A 15 12.69 -13.09 6.65
CA THR A 15 13.12 -12.27 5.50
C THR A 15 13.79 -11.02 6.05
N GLU A 16 15.11 -11.10 6.13
CA GLU A 16 16.01 -9.98 6.10
C GLU A 16 15.68 -9.11 4.89
N ILE A 17 15.01 -7.98 5.12
CA ILE A 17 14.96 -6.87 4.16
C ILE A 17 15.82 -5.76 4.76
N GLY A 18 17.11 -6.07 4.87
CA GLY A 18 18.15 -5.06 4.83
C GLY A 18 18.50 -4.76 3.37
N SER A 19 18.59 -3.47 3.06
CA SER A 19 19.11 -2.89 1.81
C SER A 19 18.13 -2.78 0.63
N SER A 20 17.46 -1.63 0.58
CA SER A 20 17.60 -0.80 -0.62
C SER A 20 17.44 0.69 -0.25
N GLU A 21 18.49 1.22 0.37
CA GLU A 21 18.85 2.62 0.17
C GLU A 21 19.28 2.76 -1.30
N ASN A 22 18.38 3.23 -2.17
CA ASN A 22 18.70 4.13 -3.28
C ASN A 22 17.42 4.55 -4.03
N VAL A 23 16.97 5.79 -3.85
CA VAL A 23 16.56 6.70 -4.94
C VAL A 23 16.58 8.11 -4.35
N ASN A 24 17.72 8.77 -4.42
CA ASN A 24 18.05 9.71 -5.47
C ASN A 24 17.20 10.99 -5.38
N ASP A 25 17.79 11.99 -4.72
CA ASP A 25 17.73 13.42 -5.04
C ASP A 25 16.91 13.77 -6.27
N LYS A 26 15.78 14.44 -6.03
CA LYS A 26 15.31 15.58 -6.81
C LYS A 26 14.22 16.27 -6.02
N GLU A 27 14.67 17.07 -5.06
CA GLU A 27 13.90 18.19 -4.54
C GLU A 27 13.78 19.22 -5.67
N VAL A 28 12.83 18.96 -6.57
CA VAL A 28 12.33 19.94 -7.52
C VAL A 28 11.11 20.56 -6.87
N GLU A 29 11.33 21.69 -6.22
CA GLU A 29 10.28 22.66 -5.91
C GLU A 29 9.49 22.94 -7.20
N ASN A 30 8.26 22.42 -7.29
CA ASN A 30 7.31 22.87 -8.29
C ASN A 30 5.99 23.20 -7.58
N PRO A 31 5.50 24.46 -7.65
CA PRO A 31 4.31 24.92 -6.94
C PRO A 31 3.03 24.41 -7.61
N GLU A 32 2.86 23.08 -7.69
CA GLU A 32 1.76 22.43 -8.42
C GLU A 32 1.41 21.05 -7.85
N SER A 33 1.71 20.83 -6.57
CA SER A 33 1.71 19.51 -5.93
C SER A 33 0.33 18.98 -5.53
N ALA A 34 -0.73 19.79 -5.67
CA ALA A 34 -2.10 19.35 -5.32
C ALA A 34 -2.82 18.65 -6.48
N ASP A 35 -2.54 19.03 -7.73
CA ASP A 35 -3.21 18.44 -8.89
C ASP A 35 -2.49 17.19 -9.41
N LYS A 36 -1.15 17.14 -9.28
CA LYS A 36 -0.37 16.00 -9.76
C LYS A 36 -0.74 14.69 -9.06
N SER A 37 -0.99 14.70 -7.76
CA SER A 37 -1.42 13.49 -7.03
C SER A 37 -2.74 12.95 -7.56
N LYS A 38 -3.71 13.82 -7.85
CA LYS A 38 -5.00 13.42 -8.43
C LYS A 38 -4.86 12.95 -9.88
N LEU A 39 -4.00 13.59 -10.67
CA LEU A 39 -3.67 13.17 -12.03
C LEU A 39 -2.98 11.79 -12.05
N ASP A 40 -2.10 11.53 -11.08
CA ASP A 40 -1.41 10.26 -10.92
C ASP A 40 -2.42 9.14 -10.60
N LEU A 41 -3.32 9.38 -9.63
CA LEU A 41 -4.41 8.46 -9.31
C LEU A 41 -5.41 8.26 -10.48
N ASN A 42 -5.68 9.30 -11.28
CA ASN A 42 -6.52 9.17 -12.48
C ASN A 42 -5.86 8.33 -13.58
N SER A 43 -4.53 8.31 -13.63
CA SER A 43 -3.75 7.52 -14.60
C SER A 43 -3.62 6.05 -14.16
N MET A 44 -3.74 5.77 -12.87
CA MET A 44 -3.76 4.41 -12.32
C MET A 44 -4.99 3.60 -12.72
N THR A 45 -4.83 2.29 -12.75
CA THR A 45 -5.91 1.32 -12.95
C THR A 45 -6.74 1.14 -11.68
N VAL A 46 -7.96 0.61 -11.82
CA VAL A 46 -8.83 0.31 -10.67
C VAL A 46 -8.16 -0.66 -9.70
N ASP A 47 -7.39 -1.62 -10.20
CA ASP A 47 -6.71 -2.60 -9.35
C ASP A 47 -5.55 -2.00 -8.56
N GLU A 48 -4.78 -1.08 -9.15
CA GLU A 48 -3.74 -0.32 -8.44
C GLU A 48 -4.37 0.58 -7.35
N LEU A 49 -5.44 1.28 -7.68
CA LEU A 49 -6.18 2.09 -6.70
C LEU A 49 -6.76 1.22 -5.57
N ARG A 50 -7.27 0.02 -5.87
CA ARG A 50 -7.74 -0.93 -4.85
C ARG A 50 -6.62 -1.43 -3.95
N LYS A 51 -5.42 -1.67 -4.49
CA LYS A 51 -4.24 -2.03 -3.69
C LYS A 51 -3.86 -0.90 -2.75
N LEU A 52 -3.75 0.32 -3.25
CA LEU A 52 -3.49 1.49 -2.42
C LEU A 52 -4.58 1.67 -1.34
N ALA A 53 -5.84 1.47 -1.69
CA ALA A 53 -6.95 1.55 -0.75
C ALA A 53 -6.86 0.46 0.33
N LYS A 54 -6.48 -0.76 -0.03
CA LYS A 54 -6.21 -1.85 0.91
C LYS A 54 -5.04 -1.53 1.84
N GLU A 55 -3.94 -1.00 1.30
CA GLU A 55 -2.76 -0.58 2.07
C GLU A 55 -3.09 0.55 3.03
N LYS A 56 -3.95 1.48 2.63
CA LYS A 56 -4.47 2.55 3.50
C LYS A 56 -5.59 2.10 4.45
N GLY A 57 -6.05 0.84 4.37
CA GLY A 57 -7.12 0.32 5.21
C GLY A 57 -8.51 0.90 4.92
N ILE A 58 -8.77 1.37 3.69
CA ILE A 58 -10.08 1.90 3.29
C ILE A 58 -11.07 0.73 3.17
N GLU A 59 -12.02 0.64 4.09
CA GLU A 59 -13.07 -0.37 4.04
C GLU A 59 -14.07 -0.12 2.88
N GLY A 60 -14.59 -1.20 2.31
CA GLY A 60 -15.53 -1.12 1.19
C GLY A 60 -14.90 -0.82 -0.17
N TYR A 61 -13.57 -0.68 -0.26
CA TYR A 61 -12.83 -0.37 -1.49
C TYR A 61 -13.10 -1.34 -2.66
N SER A 62 -13.39 -2.60 -2.36
CA SER A 62 -13.69 -3.62 -3.37
C SER A 62 -14.96 -3.32 -4.16
N ASN A 63 -15.92 -2.62 -3.54
CA ASN A 63 -17.20 -2.24 -4.12
C ASN A 63 -17.21 -0.80 -4.68
N MET A 64 -16.15 -0.02 -4.43
CA MET A 64 -16.04 1.37 -4.91
C MET A 64 -15.67 1.43 -6.40
N LYS A 65 -16.17 2.46 -7.08
CA LYS A 65 -15.78 2.78 -8.46
C LYS A 65 -14.45 3.53 -8.49
N LYS A 66 -13.83 3.61 -9.67
CA LYS A 66 -12.57 4.35 -9.89
C LYS A 66 -12.62 5.76 -9.30
N ALA A 67 -13.68 6.51 -9.59
CA ALA A 67 -13.85 7.89 -9.11
C ALA A 67 -13.90 7.96 -7.57
N GLU A 68 -14.66 7.05 -6.93
CA GLU A 68 -14.75 6.98 -5.47
C GLU A 68 -13.40 6.59 -4.86
N LEU A 69 -12.68 5.63 -5.43
CA LEU A 69 -11.34 5.26 -4.97
C LEU A 69 -10.38 6.45 -5.04
N ILE A 70 -10.38 7.20 -6.14
CA ILE A 70 -9.54 8.40 -6.32
C ILE A 70 -9.89 9.48 -5.31
N GLU A 71 -11.18 9.67 -4.99
CA GLU A 71 -11.63 10.64 -3.99
C GLU A 71 -11.16 10.27 -2.57
N ARG A 72 -11.12 8.97 -2.25
CA ARG A 72 -10.70 8.49 -0.92
C ARG A 72 -9.18 8.41 -0.76
N LEU A 73 -8.45 8.30 -1.88
CA LEU A 73 -6.99 8.17 -1.90
C LEU A 73 -6.25 9.51 -2.08
N GLY A 74 -6.89 10.45 -2.77
CA GLY A 74 -6.38 11.79 -3.06
C GLY A 74 -6.66 12.82 -1.97
#